data_AF-A0A7M1UTS3-F1
#
_entry.id   AF-A0A7M1UTS3-F1
#
_cell.length_a   1.000
_cell.length_b   1.000
_cell.length_c   1.000
_cell.angle_alpha   90.00
_cell.angle_beta   90.00
_cell.angle_gamma   90.00
#
_symmetry.space_group_name_H-M   'P 1'
#
loop_
_entity.id
_entity.type
_entity.pdbx_description
1 polymer ?
#
loop_
_entity_poly.entity_id
_entity_poly.type
_entity_poly.pdbx_seq_one_letter_code
_entity_poly.pdbx_strand_id
1 'polypeptide(L)'
;MRSPNEILKQQVEEVLKRLGDKDSLRKEIERLKHLSSVLESGEYPPIVNNILYYSFNAALTKLFELKEYLKSKDNEIELYYLLREANTALETYVGSLRSSRRREIIQLSLPIYLSVIVYLIGAITDPVDINILTLVLGILGAGLTYLTIIGGYVAIISASLLNIAITLLTQGLKSLGNVVIHLLILVSAVTYVYIMFSLKSEEYREKLNKLFTDTSQVIEKVAEPADKREVDELLKEIQATLSVPTKQLLSYKASVMVMNGFRPEELKKILSKYVY
;
A
#
# COMPACT_ATOMS: atom_id res chain seq x y z
N MET A 1 2.46 -16.96 2.42
CA MET A 1 1.33 -16.01 2.54
C MET A 1 1.15 -15.30 1.22
N ARG A 2 -0.10 -15.01 0.81
CA ARG A 2 -0.37 -14.38 -0.49
C ARG A 2 -0.01 -12.89 -0.46
N SER A 3 0.55 -12.39 -1.56
CA SER A 3 0.77 -10.95 -1.73
C SER A 3 -0.56 -10.20 -1.95
N PRO A 4 -0.62 -8.87 -1.73
CA PRO A 4 -1.84 -8.10 -2.00
C PRO A 4 -2.33 -8.22 -3.44
N ASN A 5 -1.40 -8.27 -4.40
CA ASN A 5 -1.73 -8.48 -5.82
C ASN A 5 -2.34 -9.86 -6.06
N GLU A 6 -1.82 -10.91 -5.42
CA GLU A 6 -2.38 -12.27 -5.50
C GLU A 6 -3.78 -12.36 -4.90
N ILE A 7 -4.04 -11.66 -3.79
CA ILE A 7 -5.37 -11.61 -3.17
C ILE A 7 -6.38 -10.99 -4.14
N LEU A 8 -6.08 -9.81 -4.69
CA LEU A 8 -6.98 -9.15 -5.64
C LEU A 8 -7.14 -9.97 -6.93
N LYS A 9 -6.04 -10.53 -7.47
CA LYS A 9 -6.08 -11.37 -8.67
C LYS A 9 -7.03 -12.54 -8.50
N GLN A 10 -6.92 -13.25 -7.37
CA GLN A 10 -7.80 -14.38 -7.09
C GLN A 10 -9.28 -13.95 -7.03
N GLN A 11 -9.60 -12.83 -6.38
CA GLN A 11 -10.98 -12.34 -6.34
C GLN A 11 -11.48 -11.95 -7.73
N VAL A 12 -10.63 -11.35 -8.56
CA VAL A 12 -10.96 -11.03 -9.96
C VAL A 12 -11.23 -12.30 -10.77
N GLU A 13 -10.39 -13.33 -10.64
CA GLU A 13 -10.57 -14.61 -11.33
C GLU A 13 -11.88 -15.30 -10.90
N GLU A 14 -12.22 -15.25 -9.62
CA GLU A 14 -13.49 -15.78 -9.11
C GLU A 14 -14.70 -15.02 -9.68
N VAL A 15 -14.63 -13.69 -9.77
CA VAL A 15 -15.66 -12.85 -10.38
C VAL A 15 -15.82 -13.18 -11.87
N LEU A 16 -14.71 -13.24 -12.62
CA LEU A 16 -14.72 -13.57 -14.05
C LEU A 16 -15.33 -14.95 -14.31
N LYS A 17 -14.99 -15.95 -13.48
CA LYS A 17 -15.55 -17.30 -13.58
C LYS A 17 -17.07 -17.31 -13.39
N ARG A 18 -17.60 -16.47 -12.49
CA ARG A 18 -19.04 -16.37 -12.23
C ARG A 18 -19.79 -15.54 -13.27
N LEU A 19 -19.15 -14.51 -13.83
CA LEU A 19 -19.73 -13.69 -14.90
C LEU A 19 -19.93 -14.49 -16.20
N GLY A 20 -19.01 -15.39 -16.53
CA GLY A 20 -19.01 -16.09 -17.82
C GLY A 20 -18.78 -15.12 -18.99
N ASP A 21 -19.08 -15.57 -20.22
CA ASP A 21 -18.97 -14.75 -21.43
C ASP A 21 -20.33 -14.11 -21.77
N LYS A 22 -20.74 -13.10 -20.99
CA LYS A 22 -21.92 -12.27 -21.30
C LYS A 22 -21.53 -11.20 -22.33
N ASP A 23 -22.00 -11.35 -23.58
CA ASP A 23 -21.69 -10.44 -24.70
C ASP A 23 -22.02 -8.97 -24.41
N SER A 24 -23.12 -8.72 -23.69
CA SER A 24 -23.57 -7.37 -23.28
C SER A 24 -22.59 -6.64 -22.36
N LEU A 25 -21.77 -7.38 -21.59
CA LEU A 25 -20.80 -6.85 -20.64
C LEU A 25 -19.35 -7.02 -21.12
N ARG A 26 -19.15 -7.49 -22.36
CA ARG A 26 -17.85 -7.88 -22.91
C ARG A 26 -16.77 -6.83 -22.70
N LYS A 27 -17.08 -5.55 -22.90
CA LYS A 27 -16.11 -4.45 -22.71
C LYS A 27 -15.58 -4.37 -21.28
N GLU A 28 -16.46 -4.46 -20.29
CA GLU A 28 -16.06 -4.38 -18.88
C GLU A 28 -15.40 -5.67 -18.40
N ILE A 29 -15.80 -6.83 -18.94
CA ILE A 29 -15.13 -8.12 -18.70
C ILE A 29 -13.69 -8.10 -19.23
N GLU A 30 -13.48 -7.65 -20.47
CA GLU A 30 -12.14 -7.54 -21.06
C GLU A 30 -11.25 -6.56 -20.29
N ARG A 31 -11.82 -5.46 -19.80
CA ARG A 31 -11.12 -4.52 -18.92
C ARG A 31 -10.69 -5.17 -17.61
N LEU A 32 -11.57 -5.96 -17.00
CA LEU A 32 -11.27 -6.70 -15.77
C LEU A 32 -10.18 -7.77 -16.00
N LYS A 33 -10.23 -8.49 -17.13
CA LYS A 33 -9.17 -9.44 -17.55
C LYS A 33 -7.82 -8.74 -17.71
N HIS A 34 -7.81 -7.59 -18.39
CA HIS A 34 -6.59 -6.79 -18.55
C HIS A 34 -6.02 -6.37 -17.18
N LEU A 35 -6.85 -5.89 -16.26
CA LEU A 35 -6.42 -5.52 -14.90
C LEU A 35 -5.86 -6.73 -14.13
N SER A 36 -6.45 -7.91 -14.27
CA SER A 36 -5.92 -9.16 -13.69
C SER A 36 -4.50 -9.47 -14.17
N SER A 37 -4.23 -9.34 -15.47
CA SER A 37 -2.90 -9.53 -16.05
C SER A 37 -1.88 -8.49 -15.55
N VAL A 38 -2.32 -7.25 -15.33
CA VAL A 38 -1.47 -6.20 -14.73
C VAL A 38 -1.12 -6.51 -13.27
N LEU A 39 -2.04 -7.13 -12.51
CA LEU A 39 -1.76 -7.57 -11.14
C LEU A 39 -0.74 -8.72 -11.09
N GLU A 40 -0.80 -9.65 -12.04
CA GLU A 40 0.12 -10.79 -12.14
C GLU A 40 1.55 -10.37 -12.49
N SER A 41 1.69 -9.44 -13.44
CA SER A 41 3.00 -8.92 -13.86
C SER A 41 3.53 -7.81 -12.95
N GLY A 42 2.69 -7.28 -12.06
CA GLY A 42 3.02 -6.16 -11.18
C GLY A 42 3.80 -6.59 -9.95
N GLU A 43 5.01 -6.06 -9.78
CA GLU A 43 5.70 -6.13 -8.50
C GLU A 43 5.06 -5.19 -7.47
N TYR A 44 4.83 -5.71 -6.27
CA TYR A 44 4.32 -4.94 -5.16
C TYR A 44 5.46 -4.18 -4.46
N PRO A 45 5.38 -2.84 -4.30
CA PRO A 45 6.43 -2.07 -3.65
C PRO A 45 6.48 -2.39 -2.15
N PRO A 46 7.67 -2.64 -1.56
CA PRO A 46 7.76 -2.93 -0.14
C PRO A 46 7.38 -1.72 0.73
N ILE A 47 7.57 -0.48 0.26
CA ILE A 47 7.11 0.72 0.98
C ILE A 47 5.65 1.00 0.62
N VAL A 48 4.76 0.67 1.54
CA VAL A 48 3.32 0.89 1.39
C VAL A 48 2.93 2.25 1.94
N ASN A 49 2.32 3.08 1.10
CA ASN A 49 1.70 4.33 1.54
C ASN A 49 0.18 4.16 1.73
N ASN A 50 -0.42 5.13 2.42
CA ASN A 50 -1.85 5.13 2.73
C ASN A 50 -2.73 5.04 1.47
N ILE A 51 -2.32 5.68 0.36
CA ILE A 51 -3.09 5.67 -0.90
C ILE A 51 -3.14 4.26 -1.47
N LEU A 52 -2.01 3.55 -1.49
CA LEU A 52 -1.92 2.17 -1.94
C LEU A 52 -2.77 1.24 -1.07
N TYR A 53 -2.70 1.42 0.26
CA TYR A 53 -3.49 0.63 1.21
C TYR A 53 -5.00 0.86 1.06
N TYR A 54 -5.45 2.13 1.00
CA TYR A 54 -6.88 2.43 0.87
C TYR A 54 -7.45 2.04 -0.49
N SER A 55 -6.69 2.19 -1.57
CA SER A 55 -7.12 1.74 -2.90
C SER A 55 -7.20 0.22 -3.00
N PHE A 56 -6.33 -0.53 -2.31
CA PHE A 56 -6.46 -1.98 -2.16
C PHE A 56 -7.79 -2.33 -1.49
N ASN A 57 -8.09 -1.72 -0.34
CA ASN A 57 -9.33 -1.99 0.40
C ASN A 57 -10.56 -1.66 -0.45
N ALA A 58 -10.59 -0.51 -1.12
CA ALA A 58 -11.70 -0.11 -1.98
C ALA A 58 -11.93 -1.09 -3.15
N ALA A 59 -10.85 -1.52 -3.81
CA ALA A 59 -10.93 -2.51 -4.89
C ALA A 59 -11.47 -3.85 -4.37
N LEU A 60 -10.97 -4.30 -3.23
CA LEU A 60 -11.37 -5.56 -2.62
C LEU A 60 -12.85 -5.53 -2.21
N THR A 61 -13.32 -4.45 -1.57
CA THR A 61 -14.73 -4.27 -1.20
C THR A 61 -15.63 -4.36 -2.43
N LYS A 62 -15.29 -3.66 -3.53
CA LYS A 62 -16.09 -3.69 -4.75
C LYS A 62 -16.11 -5.05 -5.44
N LEU A 63 -15.02 -5.80 -5.37
CA LEU A 63 -14.99 -7.18 -5.86
C LEU A 63 -15.88 -8.11 -5.02
N PHE A 64 -15.90 -7.96 -3.69
CA PHE A 64 -16.78 -8.74 -2.84
C PHE A 64 -18.26 -8.38 -3.03
N GLU A 65 -18.61 -7.09 -3.11
CA GLU A 65 -19.98 -6.63 -3.42
C GLU A 65 -20.48 -7.26 -4.74
N LEU A 66 -19.65 -7.23 -5.78
CA LEU A 66 -19.96 -7.83 -7.08
C LEU A 66 -20.09 -9.36 -6.98
N LYS A 67 -19.19 -10.02 -6.24
CA LYS A 67 -19.20 -11.47 -6.04
C LYS A 67 -20.47 -11.96 -5.31
N GLU A 68 -20.94 -11.20 -4.31
CA GLU A 68 -22.19 -11.48 -3.60
C GLU A 68 -23.42 -11.21 -4.48
N TYR A 69 -23.41 -10.12 -5.24
CA TYR A 69 -24.49 -9.79 -6.17
C TYR A 69 -24.70 -10.91 -7.20
N LEU A 70 -23.59 -11.43 -7.76
CA LEU A 70 -23.59 -12.56 -8.70
C LEU A 70 -24.16 -13.87 -8.13
N LYS A 71 -24.32 -14.02 -6.81
CA LYS A 71 -24.93 -15.22 -6.22
C LYS A 71 -26.46 -15.23 -6.28
N SER A 72 -27.10 -14.07 -6.34
CA SER A 72 -28.52 -13.94 -5.97
C SER A 72 -29.41 -13.20 -6.96
N LYS A 73 -28.84 -12.50 -7.95
CA LYS A 73 -29.61 -11.61 -8.84
C LYS A 73 -29.09 -11.59 -10.27
N ASP A 74 -30.03 -11.44 -11.21
CA ASP A 74 -29.77 -11.46 -12.65
C ASP A 74 -30.24 -10.16 -13.34
N ASN A 75 -30.20 -9.02 -12.62
CA ASN A 75 -30.42 -7.72 -13.24
C ASN A 75 -29.12 -7.21 -13.88
N GLU A 76 -29.13 -7.17 -15.20
CA GLU A 76 -28.00 -6.86 -16.08
C GLU A 76 -27.52 -5.40 -15.95
N ILE A 77 -28.42 -4.45 -15.68
CA ILE A 77 -28.08 -3.02 -15.52
C ILE A 77 -27.29 -2.80 -14.23
N GLU A 78 -27.77 -3.38 -13.13
CA GLU A 78 -27.12 -3.30 -11.83
C GLU A 78 -25.79 -4.07 -11.85
N LEU A 79 -25.72 -5.19 -12.58
CA LEU A 79 -24.48 -5.91 -12.82
C LEU A 79 -23.46 -5.08 -13.59
N TYR A 80 -23.87 -4.38 -14.65
CA TYR A 80 -23.01 -3.47 -15.40
C TYR A 80 -22.43 -2.38 -14.50
N TYR A 81 -23.27 -1.76 -13.66
CA TYR A 81 -22.85 -0.70 -12.76
C TYR A 81 -21.82 -1.19 -11.72
N LEU A 82 -22.09 -2.31 -11.05
CA LEU A 82 -21.17 -2.90 -10.07
C LEU A 82 -19.85 -3.34 -10.71
N LEU A 83 -19.90 -3.92 -11.91
CA LEU A 83 -18.70 -4.30 -12.67
C LEU A 83 -17.84 -3.09 -13.04
N ARG A 84 -18.48 -1.99 -13.45
CA ARG A 84 -17.80 -0.73 -13.75
C ARG A 84 -17.17 -0.10 -12.51
N GLU A 85 -17.84 -0.14 -11.35
CA GLU A 85 -17.27 0.33 -10.09
C GLU A 85 -16.06 -0.50 -9.66
N ALA A 86 -16.14 -1.83 -9.76
CA ALA A 86 -15.02 -2.73 -9.47
C ALA A 86 -13.81 -2.46 -10.38
N ASN A 87 -14.05 -2.29 -11.70
CA ASN A 87 -13.00 -1.91 -12.66
C ASN A 87 -12.35 -0.56 -12.29
N THR A 88 -13.16 0.43 -11.93
CA THR A 88 -12.65 1.77 -11.57
C THR A 88 -11.82 1.74 -10.29
N ALA A 89 -12.26 0.97 -9.29
CA ALA A 89 -11.52 0.80 -8.04
C ALA A 89 -10.19 0.05 -8.27
N LEU A 90 -10.19 -1.00 -9.09
CA LEU A 90 -8.97 -1.72 -9.48
C LEU A 90 -8.00 -0.86 -10.28
N GLU A 91 -8.49 -0.04 -11.20
CA GLU A 91 -7.64 0.92 -11.92
C GLU A 91 -6.99 1.94 -10.98
N THR A 92 -7.75 2.41 -10.00
CA THR A 92 -7.23 3.31 -8.97
C THR A 92 -6.12 2.65 -8.18
N TYR A 93 -6.27 1.36 -7.84
CA TYR A 93 -5.23 0.57 -7.21
C TYR A 93 -3.99 0.35 -8.09
N VAL A 94 -4.17 -0.03 -9.36
CA VAL A 94 -3.05 -0.18 -10.31
C VAL A 94 -2.31 1.15 -10.51
N GLY A 95 -3.05 2.26 -10.58
CA GLY A 95 -2.50 3.61 -10.63
C GLY A 95 -1.70 3.95 -9.36
N SER A 96 -2.24 3.60 -8.19
CA SER A 96 -1.57 3.82 -6.91
C SER A 96 -0.30 2.98 -6.78
N LEU A 97 -0.27 1.72 -7.23
CA LEU A 97 0.92 0.87 -7.33
C LEU A 97 2.04 1.56 -8.13
N ARG A 98 1.73 2.01 -9.35
CA ARG A 98 2.71 2.71 -10.22
C ARG A 98 3.21 4.01 -9.60
N SER A 99 2.32 4.76 -8.93
CA SER A 99 2.71 6.01 -8.26
C SER A 99 3.58 5.75 -7.02
N SER A 100 3.31 4.67 -6.30
CA SER A 100 4.01 4.29 -5.07
C SER A 100 5.42 3.81 -5.39
N ARG A 101 5.58 2.97 -6.43
CA ARG A 101 6.89 2.55 -6.93
C ARG A 101 7.76 3.73 -7.35
N ARG A 102 7.19 4.71 -8.07
CA ARG A 102 7.91 5.95 -8.44
C ARG A 102 8.33 6.75 -7.21
N ARG A 103 7.43 6.90 -6.22
CA ARG A 103 7.74 7.58 -4.96
C ARG A 103 8.83 6.89 -4.17
N GLU A 104 8.79 5.56 -4.08
CA GLU A 104 9.83 4.76 -3.43
C GLU A 104 11.20 5.00 -4.08
N ILE A 105 11.30 4.91 -5.41
CA ILE A 105 12.56 5.16 -6.12
C ILE A 105 13.09 6.57 -5.82
N ILE A 106 12.23 7.58 -5.85
CA ILE A 106 12.61 8.96 -5.54
C ILE A 106 13.06 9.09 -4.09
N GLN A 107 12.30 8.56 -3.13
CA GLN A 107 12.63 8.61 -1.71
C GLN A 107 13.97 7.93 -1.41
N LEU A 108 14.21 6.77 -2.03
CA LEU A 108 15.44 6.01 -1.83
C LEU A 108 16.64 6.59 -2.59
N SER A 109 16.46 7.41 -3.61
CA SER A 109 17.58 8.04 -4.36
C SER A 109 17.86 9.48 -3.93
N LEU A 110 16.91 10.17 -3.30
CA LEU A 110 17.04 11.56 -2.87
C LEU A 110 18.31 11.84 -2.03
N PRO A 111 18.70 11.00 -1.04
CA PRO A 111 19.91 11.23 -0.25
C PRO A 111 21.19 11.22 -1.10
N ILE A 112 21.24 10.40 -2.16
CA ILE A 112 22.38 10.33 -3.07
C ILE A 112 22.53 11.65 -3.80
N TYR A 113 21.45 12.15 -4.40
CA TYR A 113 21.47 13.43 -5.12
C TYR A 113 21.78 14.62 -4.20
N LEU A 114 21.23 14.63 -2.98
CA LEU A 114 21.55 15.66 -1.98
C LEU A 114 23.04 15.61 -1.60
N SER A 115 23.62 14.42 -1.46
CA SER A 115 25.06 14.27 -1.16
C SER A 115 25.92 14.85 -2.29
N VAL A 116 25.55 14.61 -3.56
CA VAL A 116 26.26 15.21 -4.71
C VAL A 116 26.18 16.73 -4.69
N ILE A 117 25.04 17.31 -4.32
CA ILE A 117 24.92 18.78 -4.17
C ILE A 117 25.85 19.29 -3.08
N VAL A 118 25.93 18.60 -1.94
CA VAL A 118 26.85 18.98 -0.85
C VAL A 118 28.31 18.89 -1.31
N TYR A 119 28.69 17.83 -2.03
CA TYR A 119 30.03 17.69 -2.59
C TYR A 119 30.35 18.78 -3.61
N LEU A 120 29.37 19.18 -4.43
CA LEU A 120 29.52 20.27 -5.39
C LEU A 120 29.79 21.60 -4.68
N ILE A 121 29.00 21.90 -3.63
CA ILE A 121 29.22 23.10 -2.82
C ILE A 121 30.62 23.06 -2.20
N GLY A 122 31.02 21.94 -1.61
CA GLY A 122 32.35 21.76 -1.02
C GLY A 122 33.48 22.01 -2.01
N ALA A 123 33.37 21.46 -3.22
CA ALA A 123 34.36 21.64 -4.29
C ALA A 123 34.44 23.09 -4.80
N ILE A 124 33.34 23.86 -4.74
CA ILE A 124 33.33 25.28 -5.10
C ILE A 124 33.92 26.15 -3.98
N THR A 125 33.57 25.87 -2.73
CA THR A 125 33.98 26.69 -1.58
C THR A 125 35.44 26.47 -1.17
N ASP A 126 35.92 25.24 -1.29
CA ASP A 126 37.29 24.86 -0.93
C ASP A 126 37.81 23.80 -1.93
N PRO A 127 38.38 24.24 -3.07
CA PRO A 127 38.73 23.38 -4.20
C PRO A 127 40.04 22.61 -3.97
N VAL A 128 40.12 21.85 -2.87
CA VAL A 128 41.21 20.91 -2.60
C VAL A 128 40.97 19.62 -3.38
N ASP A 129 42.03 18.95 -3.82
CA ASP A 129 41.99 17.70 -4.61
C ASP A 129 41.01 16.66 -4.04
N ILE A 130 40.93 16.55 -2.71
CA ILE A 130 40.02 15.61 -2.05
C ILE A 130 38.54 15.96 -2.26
N ASN A 131 38.17 17.23 -2.24
CA ASN A 131 36.78 17.67 -2.46
C ASN A 131 36.38 17.47 -3.93
N ILE A 132 37.30 17.73 -4.86
CA ILE A 132 37.10 17.47 -6.29
C ILE A 132 36.93 15.95 -6.53
N LEU A 133 37.80 15.12 -5.94
CA LEU A 133 37.70 13.67 -6.06
C LEU A 133 36.39 13.12 -5.46
N THR A 134 35.98 13.66 -4.31
CA THR A 134 34.71 13.30 -3.65
C THR A 134 33.51 13.62 -4.54
N LEU A 135 33.52 14.79 -5.21
CA LEU A 135 32.50 15.16 -6.19
C LEU A 135 32.48 14.20 -7.38
N VAL A 136 33.63 13.86 -7.96
CA VAL A 136 33.71 12.90 -9.08
C VAL A 136 33.11 11.54 -8.70
N LEU A 137 33.48 11.01 -7.53
CA LEU A 137 32.90 9.77 -7.02
C LEU A 137 31.39 9.89 -6.77
N GLY A 138 30.92 11.03 -6.27
CA GLY A 138 29.50 11.32 -6.10
C GLY A 138 28.72 11.33 -7.43
N ILE A 139 29.26 11.98 -8.47
CA ILE A 139 28.66 12.01 -9.81
C ILE A 139 28.60 10.60 -10.40
N LEU A 140 29.68 9.82 -10.27
CA LEU A 140 29.70 8.42 -10.68
C LEU A 140 28.65 7.60 -9.92
N GLY A 141 28.51 7.81 -8.61
CA GLY A 141 27.47 7.20 -7.77
C GLY A 141 26.05 7.55 -8.21
N ALA A 142 25.79 8.81 -8.53
CA ALA A 142 24.50 9.25 -9.09
C ALA A 142 24.21 8.56 -10.43
N GLY A 143 25.22 8.39 -11.29
CA GLY A 143 25.10 7.61 -12.53
C GLY A 143 24.78 6.14 -12.25
N LEU A 144 25.48 5.51 -11.31
CA LEU A 144 25.26 4.10 -10.91
C LEU A 144 23.86 3.87 -10.33
N THR A 145 23.24 4.90 -9.73
CA THR A 145 21.87 4.84 -9.18
C THR A 145 20.84 4.46 -10.26
N TYR A 146 21.10 4.79 -11.53
CA TYR A 146 20.25 4.38 -12.66
C TYR A 146 20.24 2.86 -12.87
N LEU A 147 21.37 2.19 -12.58
CA LEU A 147 21.48 0.74 -12.66
C LEU A 147 21.01 0.08 -11.36
N THR A 148 21.57 0.51 -10.23
CA THR A 148 21.20 0.01 -8.91
C THR A 148 21.32 1.11 -7.86
N ILE A 149 20.27 1.33 -7.07
CA ILE A 149 20.29 2.32 -5.97
C ILE A 149 21.39 1.99 -4.95
N ILE A 150 21.60 0.70 -4.67
CA ILE A 150 22.66 0.23 -3.76
C ILE A 150 24.04 0.65 -4.27
N GLY A 151 24.33 0.48 -5.57
CA GLY A 151 25.60 0.89 -6.15
C GLY A 151 25.87 2.39 -5.97
N GLY A 152 24.84 3.22 -6.09
CA GLY A 152 24.93 4.65 -5.78
C GLY A 152 25.30 4.93 -4.32
N TYR A 153 24.66 4.24 -3.36
CA TYR A 153 25.01 4.38 -1.94
C TYR A 153 26.43 3.90 -1.61
N VAL A 154 26.90 2.81 -2.22
CA VAL A 154 28.29 2.35 -2.02
C VAL A 154 29.29 3.42 -2.47
N ALA A 155 29.03 4.09 -3.59
CA ALA A 155 29.86 5.20 -4.06
C ALA A 155 29.84 6.39 -3.08
N ILE A 156 28.67 6.78 -2.57
CA ILE A 156 28.55 7.87 -1.57
C ILE A 156 29.30 7.53 -0.27
N ILE A 157 29.13 6.30 0.24
CA ILE A 157 29.82 5.81 1.43
C ILE A 157 31.34 5.85 1.23
N SER A 158 31.81 5.34 0.08
CA SER A 158 33.25 5.32 -0.26
C SER A 158 33.82 6.74 -0.35
N ALA A 159 33.10 7.65 -1.01
CA ALA A 159 33.49 9.06 -1.14
C ALA A 159 33.56 9.75 0.23
N SER A 160 32.57 9.55 1.10
CA SER A 160 32.55 10.13 2.45
C SER A 160 33.68 9.58 3.33
N LEU A 161 33.92 8.27 3.33
CA LEU A 161 35.01 7.66 4.09
C LEU A 161 36.38 8.16 3.63
N LEU A 162 36.59 8.24 2.32
CA LEU A 162 37.82 8.73 1.73
C LEU A 162 38.07 10.20 2.12
N ASN A 163 37.04 11.05 2.04
CA ASN A 163 37.14 12.46 2.42
C ASN A 163 37.48 12.61 3.91
N ILE A 164 36.78 11.89 4.80
CA ILE A 164 37.06 11.90 6.25
C ILE A 164 38.50 11.49 6.53
N ALA A 165 38.96 10.38 5.96
CA ALA A 165 40.30 9.85 6.20
C ALA A 165 41.38 10.84 5.76
N ILE A 166 41.28 11.36 4.53
CA ILE A 166 42.29 12.28 3.98
C ILE A 166 42.25 13.64 4.69
N THR A 167 41.07 14.15 5.02
CA THR A 167 40.91 15.41 5.77
C THR A 167 41.57 15.31 7.15
N LEU A 168 41.35 14.22 7.89
CA LEU A 168 41.98 13.99 9.19
C LEU A 168 43.51 13.86 9.08
N LEU A 169 44.03 13.21 8.04
CA LEU A 169 45.46 13.02 7.83
C LEU A 169 46.19 14.31 7.42
N THR A 170 45.54 15.18 6.63
CA THR A 170 46.18 16.35 6.01
C THR A 170 45.95 17.65 6.75
N GLN A 171 44.76 17.84 7.33
CA GLN A 171 44.32 19.11 7.91
C GLN A 171 44.06 19.03 9.43
N GLY A 172 44.01 17.82 9.99
CA GLY A 172 43.79 17.59 11.43
C GLY A 172 42.47 18.21 11.93
N LEU A 173 42.48 18.75 13.16
CA LEU A 173 41.28 19.33 13.80
C LEU A 173 40.80 20.65 13.17
N LYS A 174 41.59 21.29 12.29
CA LYS A 174 41.24 22.60 11.72
C LYS A 174 40.06 22.55 10.74
N SER A 175 39.72 21.38 10.21
CA SER A 175 38.60 21.16 9.27
C SER A 175 37.52 20.23 9.82
N LEU A 176 37.31 20.24 11.14
CA LEU A 176 36.25 19.49 11.83
C LEU A 176 34.87 19.66 11.18
N GLY A 177 34.53 20.85 10.67
CA GLY A 177 33.26 21.09 9.98
C GLY A 177 33.06 20.21 8.75
N ASN A 178 34.10 20.04 7.93
CA ASN A 178 34.05 19.19 6.74
C ASN A 178 33.91 17.71 7.12
N VAL A 179 34.63 17.28 8.16
CA VAL A 179 34.54 15.91 8.72
C VAL A 179 33.13 15.63 9.22
N VAL A 180 32.52 16.56 9.95
CA VAL A 180 31.14 16.40 10.47
C VAL A 180 30.13 16.29 9.32
N ILE A 181 30.24 17.11 8.28
CA ILE A 181 29.35 17.03 7.12
C ILE A 181 29.44 15.66 6.45
N HIS A 182 30.65 15.17 6.18
CA HIS A 182 30.85 13.85 5.57
C HIS A 182 30.43 12.70 6.49
N LEU A 183 30.55 12.85 7.81
CA LEU A 183 30.03 11.88 8.77
C LEU A 183 28.50 11.80 8.71
N LEU A 184 27.81 12.94 8.62
CA LEU A 184 26.35 12.98 8.48
C LEU A 184 25.89 12.33 7.16
N ILE A 185 26.60 12.59 6.07
CA ILE A 185 26.34 11.93 4.77
C ILE A 185 26.54 10.42 4.89
N LEU A 186 27.64 9.98 5.51
CA LEU A 186 27.94 8.57 5.73
C LEU A 186 26.84 7.87 6.55
N VAL A 187 26.47 8.43 7.69
CA VAL A 187 25.43 7.86 8.57
C VAL A 187 24.09 7.80 7.84
N SER A 188 23.73 8.84 7.08
CA SER A 188 22.52 8.84 6.25
C SER A 188 22.56 7.73 5.21
N ALA A 189 23.65 7.62 4.44
CA ALA A 189 23.82 6.60 3.40
C ALA A 189 23.73 5.18 3.97
N VAL A 190 24.42 4.90 5.08
CA VAL A 190 24.36 3.60 5.77
C VAL A 190 22.94 3.31 6.27
N THR A 191 22.24 4.31 6.81
CA THR A 191 20.85 4.17 7.26
C THR A 191 19.92 3.77 6.11
N TYR A 192 20.04 4.41 4.94
CA TYR A 192 19.22 4.05 3.78
C TYR A 192 19.57 2.68 3.20
N VAL A 193 20.84 2.28 3.22
CA VAL A 193 21.25 0.90 2.89
C VAL A 193 20.58 -0.10 3.83
N TYR A 194 20.60 0.16 5.13
CA TYR A 194 19.94 -0.68 6.13
C TYR A 194 18.42 -0.76 5.93
N ILE A 195 17.77 0.38 5.63
CA ILE A 195 16.34 0.43 5.28
C ILE A 195 16.06 -0.47 4.07
N MET A 196 16.84 -0.37 2.99
CA MET A 196 16.66 -1.21 1.81
C MET A 196 16.84 -2.71 2.09
N PHE A 197 17.79 -3.09 2.95
CA PHE A 197 17.93 -4.48 3.39
C PHE A 197 16.73 -4.94 4.23
N SER A 198 16.27 -4.10 5.15
CA SER A 198 15.12 -4.39 6.00
C SER A 198 13.85 -4.59 5.18
N LEU A 199 13.62 -3.76 4.15
CA LEU A 199 12.48 -3.87 3.22
C LEU A 199 12.51 -5.15 2.37
N LYS A 200 13.69 -5.74 2.18
CA LYS A 200 13.86 -7.03 1.48
C LYS A 200 13.76 -8.25 2.39
N SER A 201 13.76 -8.05 3.72
CA SER A 201 13.67 -9.16 4.67
C SER A 201 12.35 -9.91 4.54
N GLU A 202 12.41 -11.23 4.70
CA GLU A 202 11.21 -12.07 4.73
C GLU A 202 10.29 -11.67 5.87
N GLU A 203 10.83 -11.36 7.04
CA GLU A 203 10.06 -10.94 8.22
C GLU A 203 9.21 -9.69 7.94
N TYR A 204 9.78 -8.68 7.27
CA TYR A 204 9.04 -7.48 6.88
C TYR A 204 7.92 -7.82 5.89
N ARG A 205 8.23 -8.62 4.87
CA ARG A 205 7.25 -9.06 3.87
C ARG A 205 6.12 -9.87 4.48
N GLU A 206 6.41 -10.74 5.44
CA GLU A 206 5.41 -11.51 6.19
C GLU A 206 4.51 -10.62 7.02
N LYS A 207 5.07 -9.68 7.79
CA LYS A 207 4.28 -8.71 8.57
C LYS A 207 3.34 -7.90 7.67
N LEU A 208 3.84 -7.46 6.51
CA LEU A 208 3.05 -6.72 5.55
C LEU A 208 1.92 -7.59 4.94
N ASN A 209 2.26 -8.78 4.45
CA ASN A 209 1.28 -9.69 3.87
C ASN A 209 0.21 -10.11 4.88
N LYS A 210 0.59 -10.28 6.15
CA LYS A 210 -0.34 -10.55 7.24
C LYS A 210 -1.35 -9.41 7.42
N LEU A 211 -0.90 -8.15 7.45
CA LEU A 211 -1.79 -6.99 7.55
C LEU A 211 -2.86 -6.97 6.45
N PHE A 212 -2.45 -7.21 5.20
CA PHE A 212 -3.37 -7.26 4.06
C PHE A 212 -4.30 -8.46 4.12
N THR A 213 -3.79 -9.62 4.54
CA THR A 213 -4.60 -10.84 4.69
C THR A 213 -5.66 -10.67 5.78
N ASP A 214 -5.28 -10.16 6.95
CA ASP A 214 -6.18 -9.92 8.08
C ASP A 214 -7.27 -8.90 7.67
N THR A 215 -6.88 -7.83 6.97
CA THR A 215 -7.84 -6.83 6.45
C THR A 215 -8.77 -7.43 5.40
N SER A 216 -8.26 -8.28 4.52
CA SER A 216 -9.07 -8.99 3.51
C SER A 216 -10.13 -9.86 4.16
N GLN A 217 -9.78 -10.59 5.22
CA GLN A 217 -10.73 -11.44 5.95
C GLN A 217 -11.82 -10.62 6.64
N VAL A 218 -11.47 -9.44 7.17
CA VAL A 218 -12.47 -8.54 7.77
C VAL A 218 -13.41 -8.00 6.69
N ILE A 219 -12.89 -7.52 5.55
CA ILE A 219 -13.71 -7.00 4.45
C ILE A 219 -14.63 -8.09 3.89
N GLU A 220 -14.14 -9.32 3.73
CA GLU A 220 -14.95 -10.46 3.27
C GLU A 220 -16.14 -10.70 4.22
N LYS A 221 -15.89 -10.77 5.54
CA LYS A 221 -16.94 -10.94 6.56
C LYS A 221 -17.96 -9.79 6.58
N VAL A 222 -17.51 -8.56 6.35
CA VAL A 222 -18.39 -7.37 6.31
C VAL A 222 -19.28 -7.39 5.05
N ALA A 223 -18.73 -7.88 3.94
CA ALA A 223 -19.43 -7.93 2.65
C ALA A 223 -20.41 -9.10 2.54
N GLU A 224 -20.21 -10.18 3.31
CA GLU A 224 -21.20 -11.23 3.44
C GLU A 224 -22.52 -10.66 3.98
N PRO A 225 -23.67 -10.97 3.35
CA PRO A 225 -24.95 -10.53 3.88
C PRO A 225 -25.10 -11.12 5.29
N ALA A 226 -25.26 -10.24 6.29
CA ALA A 226 -25.57 -10.64 7.67
C ALA A 226 -26.65 -11.72 7.63
N ASP A 227 -26.46 -12.83 8.37
CA ASP A 227 -27.42 -13.93 8.36
C ASP A 227 -28.78 -13.34 8.72
N LYS A 228 -29.66 -13.26 7.72
CA LYS A 228 -30.96 -12.61 7.86
C LYS A 228 -31.74 -13.25 9.00
N ARG A 229 -31.48 -14.53 9.31
CA ARG A 229 -32.09 -15.24 10.43
C ARG A 229 -31.61 -14.73 11.78
N GLU A 230 -30.30 -14.53 12.00
CA GLU A 230 -29.80 -13.97 13.25
C GLU A 230 -30.28 -12.53 13.45
N VAL A 231 -30.24 -11.70 12.39
CA VAL A 231 -30.72 -10.31 12.46
C VAL A 231 -32.23 -10.25 12.68
N ASP A 232 -33.02 -11.07 11.98
CA ASP A 232 -34.47 -11.13 12.14
C ASP A 232 -34.89 -11.73 13.49
N GLU A 233 -34.15 -12.69 14.06
CA GLU A 233 -34.40 -13.23 15.41
C GLU A 233 -34.08 -12.20 16.50
N LEU A 234 -32.95 -11.50 16.39
CA LEU A 234 -32.60 -10.40 17.30
C LEU A 234 -33.61 -9.25 17.24
N LEU A 235 -34.06 -8.92 16.03
CA LEU A 235 -35.07 -7.89 15.82
C LEU A 235 -36.44 -8.33 16.32
N LYS A 236 -36.84 -9.60 16.16
CA LYS A 236 -38.11 -10.12 16.70
C LYS A 236 -38.18 -10.00 18.23
N GLU A 237 -37.08 -10.22 18.94
CA GLU A 237 -37.01 -10.01 20.40
C GLU A 237 -37.13 -8.53 20.80
N ILE A 238 -36.65 -7.60 19.96
CA ILE A 238 -36.63 -6.15 20.24
C ILE A 238 -37.92 -5.45 19.75
N GLN A 239 -38.60 -5.99 18.74
CA GLN A 239 -39.69 -5.36 17.99
C GLN A 239 -41.06 -5.34 18.69
N ALA A 240 -41.22 -5.97 19.85
CA ALA A 240 -42.52 -6.14 20.51
C ALA A 240 -43.19 -4.82 20.93
N THR A 241 -42.46 -3.69 20.96
CA THR A 241 -42.95 -2.45 21.61
C THR A 241 -42.71 -1.14 20.82
N LEU A 242 -42.15 -1.17 19.60
CA LEU A 242 -41.67 0.05 18.91
C LEU A 242 -42.48 0.46 17.65
N SER A 243 -42.51 1.77 17.36
CA SER A 243 -43.15 2.36 16.17
C SER A 243 -42.37 2.06 14.87
N VAL A 244 -43.08 2.06 13.72
CA VAL A 244 -42.57 1.62 12.40
C VAL A 244 -41.29 2.32 11.92
N PRO A 245 -41.11 3.65 12.07
CA PRO A 245 -39.87 4.34 11.65
C PRO A 245 -38.66 3.93 12.50
N THR A 246 -38.88 3.75 13.80
CA THR A 246 -37.86 3.36 14.78
C THR A 246 -37.37 1.94 14.50
N LYS A 247 -38.26 1.05 14.03
CA LYS A 247 -37.92 -0.31 13.59
C LYS A 247 -36.94 -0.31 12.42
N GLN A 248 -37.18 0.50 11.39
CA GLN A 248 -36.30 0.57 10.22
C GLN A 248 -34.91 1.11 10.58
N LEU A 249 -34.85 2.12 11.45
CA LEU A 249 -33.58 2.71 11.89
C LEU A 249 -32.76 1.74 12.78
N LEU A 250 -33.43 1.01 13.67
CA LEU A 250 -32.82 -0.04 14.49
C LEU A 250 -32.35 -1.22 13.66
N SER A 251 -33.12 -1.66 12.67
CA SER A 251 -32.69 -2.70 11.71
C SER A 251 -31.44 -2.27 10.96
N TYR A 252 -31.40 -1.04 10.45
CA TYR A 252 -30.20 -0.53 9.78
C TYR A 252 -28.98 -0.51 10.72
N LYS A 253 -29.14 -0.01 11.95
CA LYS A 253 -28.06 0.06 12.95
C LYS A 253 -27.57 -1.33 13.39
N ALA A 254 -28.49 -2.28 13.56
CA ALA A 254 -28.19 -3.66 13.89
C ALA A 254 -27.39 -4.33 12.76
N SER A 255 -27.83 -4.18 11.50
CA SER A 255 -27.10 -4.70 10.34
C SER A 255 -25.68 -4.13 10.23
N VAL A 256 -25.52 -2.81 10.43
CA VAL A 256 -24.19 -2.18 10.46
C VAL A 256 -23.32 -2.72 11.59
N MET A 257 -23.88 -2.98 12.78
CA MET A 257 -23.13 -3.52 13.92
C MET A 257 -22.74 -4.99 13.71
N VAL A 258 -23.63 -5.83 13.18
CA VAL A 258 -23.30 -7.21 12.80
C VAL A 258 -22.22 -7.24 11.72
N MET A 259 -22.33 -6.38 10.70
CA MET A 259 -21.31 -6.20 9.67
C MET A 259 -19.95 -5.81 10.25
N ASN A 260 -19.90 -5.06 11.35
CA ASN A 260 -18.66 -4.69 12.05
C ASN A 260 -18.18 -5.76 13.05
N GLY A 261 -18.76 -6.98 13.04
CA GLY A 261 -18.29 -8.11 13.83
C GLY A 261 -18.76 -8.14 15.29
N PHE A 262 -19.78 -7.36 15.65
CA PHE A 262 -20.37 -7.43 16.99
C PHE A 262 -21.11 -8.75 17.17
N ARG A 263 -20.94 -9.38 18.35
CA ARG A 263 -21.66 -10.61 18.67
C ARG A 263 -23.15 -10.33 18.93
N PRO A 264 -24.06 -11.27 18.63
CA PRO A 264 -25.50 -11.13 18.88
C PRO A 264 -25.85 -10.66 20.30
N GLU A 265 -25.13 -11.18 21.30
CA GLU A 265 -25.28 -10.87 22.73
C GLU A 265 -24.92 -9.41 23.06
N GLU A 266 -23.88 -8.87 22.42
CA GLU A 266 -23.41 -7.49 22.60
C GLU A 266 -24.36 -6.50 21.93
N LEU A 267 -24.83 -6.85 20.73
CA LEU A 267 -25.87 -6.13 20.01
C LEU A 267 -27.15 -6.01 20.85
N LYS A 268 -27.61 -7.10 21.46
CA LYS A 268 -28.80 -7.08 22.33
C LYS A 268 -28.63 -6.12 23.51
N LYS A 269 -27.43 -6.07 24.10
CA LYS A 269 -27.11 -5.15 25.21
C LYS A 269 -27.02 -3.68 24.79
N ILE A 270 -26.55 -3.40 23.57
CA ILE A 270 -26.42 -2.04 23.04
C ILE A 270 -27.76 -1.51 22.54
N LEU A 271 -28.49 -2.32 21.77
CA LEU A 271 -29.74 -1.94 21.15
C LEU A 271 -30.89 -1.84 22.17
N SER A 272 -30.89 -2.64 23.24
CA SER A 272 -31.90 -2.56 24.32
C SER A 272 -31.92 -1.21 25.04
N LYS A 273 -30.82 -0.43 25.00
CA LYS A 273 -30.76 0.92 25.57
C LYS A 273 -31.58 1.96 24.80
N TYR A 274 -31.98 1.65 23.57
CA TYR A 274 -32.75 2.53 22.69
C TYR A 274 -34.24 2.14 22.61
N VAL A 275 -34.67 1.18 23.44
CA VAL A 275 -36.04 0.63 23.47
C VAL A 275 -36.90 1.27 24.58
N TYR A 276 -36.31 2.11 25.43
CA TYR A 276 -36.99 2.88 26.48
C TYR A 276 -37.12 4.37 26.11
#